data_AF-A0A662IPZ5-F1
#
_entry.id   AF-A0A662IPZ5-F1
#
_cell.length_a   1.000
_cell.length_b   1.000
_cell.length_c   1.000
_cell.angle_alpha   90.00
_cell.angle_beta   90.00
_cell.angle_gamma   90.00
#
_symmetry.space_group_name_H-M   'P 1'
#
loop_
_entity.id
_entity.type
_entity.pdbx_description
1 polymer ?
#
loop_
_entity_poly.entity_id
_entity_poly.type
_entity_poly.pdbx_seq_one_letter_code
_entity_poly.pdbx_strand_id
1 'polypeptide(L)'
;MLGRVVRTIINSFTFILLLIVAYVMWQGNPLLSLLLALAAVDQFEDVYYYVYRKRLFPPWLMPLDMIFEMIVIGIGLGMLIFSLIYYAYFETWFFRALLLLSIPIIYSATEDIIMWRQVPEAPSPPRVALATAVMHHVCPKKEVCEEKRFVRRKQQLHG
;
A
#
# COMPACT_ATOMS: atom_id res chain seq x y z
N MET A 1 -12.71 2.90 8.79
CA MET A 1 -12.90 2.33 7.44
C MET A 1 -12.58 3.33 6.33
N LEU A 2 -13.07 4.57 6.41
CA LEU A 2 -12.84 5.60 5.38
C LEU A 2 -11.35 5.87 5.10
N GLY A 3 -10.52 6.11 6.13
CA GLY A 3 -9.10 6.39 5.95
C GLY A 3 -8.35 5.28 5.18
N ARG A 4 -8.68 4.02 5.45
CA ARG A 4 -8.11 2.87 4.70
C ARG A 4 -8.48 2.93 3.23
N VAL A 5 -9.73 3.22 2.91
CA VAL A 5 -10.20 3.32 1.51
C VAL A 5 -9.48 4.46 0.80
N VAL A 6 -9.35 5.62 1.45
CA VAL A 6 -8.64 6.77 0.90
C VAL A 6 -7.18 6.42 0.58
N ARG A 7 -6.47 5.76 1.51
CA ARG A 7 -5.08 5.32 1.29
C ARG A 7 -4.96 4.31 0.14
N THR A 8 -5.87 3.34 0.08
CA THR A 8 -5.93 2.40 -1.05
C THR A 8 -6.10 3.12 -2.39
N ILE A 9 -6.97 4.14 -2.45
CA ILE A 9 -7.19 4.93 -3.67
C ILE A 9 -5.93 5.72 -4.04
N ILE A 10 -5.32 6.40 -3.08
CA ILE A 10 -4.11 7.21 -3.30
C ILE A 10 -2.97 6.32 -3.79
N ASN A 11 -2.64 5.24 -3.09
CA ASN A 11 -1.51 4.37 -3.48
C ASN A 11 -1.79 3.65 -4.81
N SER A 12 -3.05 3.30 -5.11
CA SER A 12 -3.43 2.77 -6.44
C SER A 12 -3.21 3.79 -7.55
N PHE A 13 -3.53 5.05 -7.28
CA PHE A 13 -3.28 6.14 -8.23
C PHE A 13 -1.78 6.36 -8.42
N THR A 14 -1.02 6.45 -7.33
CA THR A 14 0.44 6.61 -7.35
C THR A 14 1.12 5.47 -8.10
N PHE A 15 0.67 4.23 -7.89
CA PHE A 15 1.13 3.06 -8.63
C PHE A 15 1.02 3.24 -10.15
N ILE A 16 -0.16 3.59 -10.64
CA ILE A 16 -0.40 3.80 -12.09
C ILE A 16 0.44 4.97 -12.60
N LEU A 17 0.48 6.07 -11.85
CA LEU A 17 1.28 7.25 -12.20
C LEU A 17 2.75 6.90 -12.35
N LEU A 18 3.34 6.19 -11.38
CA LEU A 18 4.75 5.79 -11.39
C LEU A 18 5.06 4.87 -12.58
N LEU A 19 4.16 3.94 -12.94
CA LEU A 19 4.34 3.12 -14.13
C LEU A 19 4.38 3.94 -15.42
N ILE A 20 3.49 4.93 -15.55
CA ILE A 20 3.47 5.84 -16.71
C ILE A 20 4.77 6.64 -16.76
N VAL A 21 5.19 7.23 -15.65
CA VAL A 21 6.42 8.04 -15.59
C VAL A 21 7.65 7.16 -15.85
N ALA A 22 7.71 5.95 -15.28
CA ALA A 22 8.78 4.99 -15.54
C ALA A 22 8.86 4.65 -17.03
N TYR A 23 7.74 4.33 -17.67
CA TYR A 23 7.69 4.04 -19.10
C TYR A 23 8.20 5.21 -19.95
N VAL A 24 7.76 6.43 -19.65
CA VAL A 24 8.20 7.64 -20.37
C VAL A 24 9.70 7.91 -20.15
N MET A 25 10.21 7.67 -18.94
CA MET A 25 11.61 7.89 -18.59
C MET A 25 12.57 6.83 -19.15
N TRP A 26 12.07 5.69 -19.63
CA TRP A 26 12.91 4.58 -20.10
C TRP A 26 13.94 4.99 -21.15
N GLN A 27 13.55 5.85 -22.09
CA GLN A 27 14.42 6.31 -23.17
C GLN A 27 15.46 7.33 -22.71
N GLY A 28 15.14 8.16 -21.70
CA GLY A 28 16.03 9.22 -21.23
C GLY A 28 16.98 8.76 -20.13
N ASN A 29 16.46 8.05 -19.14
CA ASN A 29 17.24 7.54 -18.02
C ASN A 29 16.68 6.18 -17.57
N PRO A 30 17.21 5.06 -18.12
CA PRO A 30 16.70 3.73 -17.84
C PRO A 30 16.89 3.32 -16.37
N LEU A 31 17.92 3.83 -15.69
CA LEU A 31 18.15 3.55 -14.28
C LEU A 31 17.07 4.19 -13.41
N LEU A 32 16.76 5.47 -13.65
CA LEU A 32 15.66 6.16 -12.97
C LEU A 32 14.33 5.49 -13.28
N SER A 33 14.09 5.10 -14.54
CA SER A 33 12.89 4.37 -14.94
C SER A 33 12.73 3.05 -14.17
N LEU A 34 13.79 2.26 -14.04
CA LEU A 34 13.78 1.02 -13.27
C LEU A 34 13.50 1.30 -11.78
N LEU A 35 14.11 2.33 -11.21
CA LEU A 35 13.89 2.73 -9.82
C LEU A 35 12.45 3.20 -9.57
N LEU A 36 11.85 3.94 -10.51
CA LEU A 36 10.43 4.32 -10.46
C LEU A 36 9.50 3.12 -10.61
N ALA A 37 9.85 2.16 -11.46
CA ALA A 37 9.09 0.92 -11.61
C ALA A 37 9.13 0.08 -10.31
N LEU A 38 10.29 0.03 -9.63
CA LEU A 38 10.41 -0.62 -8.33
C LEU A 38 9.57 0.11 -7.25
N ALA A 39 9.61 1.44 -7.22
CA ALA A 39 8.75 2.22 -6.34
C ALA A 39 7.25 2.03 -6.67
N ALA A 40 6.89 1.74 -7.91
CA ALA A 40 5.52 1.37 -8.26
C ALA A 40 5.12 0.02 -7.64
N VAL A 41 6.02 -0.97 -7.64
CA VAL A 41 5.75 -2.28 -7.01
C VAL A 41 5.53 -2.14 -5.50
N ASP A 42 6.25 -1.23 -4.86
CA ASP A 42 6.08 -0.87 -3.45
C ASP A 42 4.67 -0.30 -3.18
N GLN A 43 4.24 0.70 -3.95
CA GLN A 43 2.88 1.24 -3.86
C GLN A 43 1.77 0.20 -4.14
N PHE A 44 2.08 -0.81 -4.97
CA PHE A 44 1.19 -1.95 -5.16
C PHE A 44 1.13 -2.86 -3.93
N GLU A 45 2.26 -3.10 -3.26
CA GLU A 45 2.27 -3.86 -2.00
C GLU A 45 1.43 -3.15 -0.94
N ASP A 46 1.50 -1.82 -0.81
CA ASP A 46 0.67 -1.10 0.14
C ASP A 46 -0.82 -1.33 -0.10
N VAL A 47 -1.24 -1.20 -1.36
CA VAL A 47 -2.62 -1.50 -1.77
C VAL A 47 -2.99 -2.92 -1.37
N TYR A 48 -2.11 -3.88 -1.64
CA TYR A 48 -2.30 -5.28 -1.24
C TYR A 48 -2.42 -5.42 0.29
N TYR A 49 -1.57 -4.76 1.07
CA TYR A 49 -1.57 -4.80 2.52
C TYR A 49 -2.86 -4.17 3.10
N TYR A 50 -3.33 -3.05 2.57
CA TYR A 50 -4.57 -2.42 3.02
C TYR A 50 -5.81 -3.28 2.73
N VAL A 51 -5.80 -4.02 1.62
CA VAL A 51 -6.90 -4.91 1.22
C VAL A 51 -6.87 -6.22 2.00
N TYR A 52 -5.74 -6.93 2.00
CA TYR A 52 -5.61 -8.31 2.48
C TYR A 52 -5.00 -8.45 3.87
N ARG A 53 -4.42 -7.38 4.43
CA ARG A 53 -3.70 -7.39 5.73
C ARG A 53 -2.56 -8.39 5.79
N LYS A 54 -1.95 -8.69 4.64
CA LYS A 54 -0.79 -9.56 4.48
C LYS A 54 0.29 -8.81 3.72
N ARG A 55 1.55 -9.06 4.05
CA ARG A 55 2.70 -8.50 3.33
C ARG A 55 3.22 -9.49 2.32
N LEU A 56 3.65 -8.97 1.17
CA LEU A 56 4.27 -9.76 0.12
C LEU A 56 5.77 -9.84 0.38
N PHE A 57 6.38 -8.75 0.82
CA PHE A 57 7.80 -8.70 1.10
C PHE A 57 8.14 -9.18 2.51
N PRO A 58 9.25 -9.93 2.65
CA PRO A 58 9.77 -10.32 3.95
C PRO A 58 10.30 -9.10 4.72
N PRO A 59 10.29 -9.13 6.07
CA PRO A 59 10.67 -7.98 6.90
C PRO A 59 12.07 -7.41 6.65
N TRP A 60 13.01 -8.22 6.16
CA TRP A 60 14.38 -7.77 5.88
C TRP A 60 14.48 -6.80 4.67
N LEU A 61 13.44 -6.72 3.82
CA LEU A 61 13.34 -5.74 2.73
C LEU A 61 12.75 -4.39 3.16
N MET A 62 12.34 -4.22 4.42
CA MET A 62 11.76 -2.95 4.93
C MET A 62 12.63 -1.69 4.71
N PRO A 63 13.97 -1.73 4.79
CA PRO A 63 14.77 -0.55 4.49
C PRO A 63 14.66 -0.09 3.03
N LEU A 64 14.39 -1.02 2.11
CA LEU A 64 14.25 -0.72 0.70
C LEU A 64 12.91 -0.03 0.41
N ASP A 65 11.83 -0.52 1.02
CA ASP A 65 10.50 0.10 1.04
C ASP A 65 10.59 1.58 1.51
N MET A 66 11.32 1.85 2.61
CA MET A 66 11.56 3.24 3.05
C MET A 66 12.24 4.13 2.00
N ILE A 67 13.14 3.58 1.17
CA ILE A 67 13.78 4.32 0.08
C ILE A 67 12.76 4.61 -1.04
N PHE A 68 11.91 3.65 -1.38
CA PHE A 68 10.86 3.83 -2.37
C PHE A 68 9.84 4.88 -1.93
N GLU A 69 9.45 4.90 -0.67
CA GLU A 69 8.59 5.95 -0.14
C GLU A 69 9.22 7.34 -0.23
N MET A 70 10.54 7.46 0.00
CA MET A 70 11.26 8.71 -0.20
C MET A 70 11.25 9.16 -1.67
N ILE A 71 11.30 8.22 -2.62
CA ILE A 71 11.17 8.51 -4.05
C ILE A 71 9.76 9.00 -4.36
N VAL A 72 8.73 8.38 -3.79
CA VAL A 72 7.32 8.80 -3.94
C VAL A 72 7.12 10.23 -3.41
N ILE A 73 7.68 10.55 -2.24
CA ILE A 73 7.69 11.92 -1.71
C ILE A 73 8.36 12.87 -2.70
N GLY A 74 9.52 12.50 -3.24
CA GLY A 74 10.24 13.29 -4.25
C GLY A 74 9.39 13.57 -5.49
N ILE A 75 8.70 12.56 -6.01
CA ILE A 75 7.77 12.69 -7.15
C ILE A 75 6.58 13.59 -6.78
N GLY A 76 5.98 13.38 -5.62
CA GLY A 76 4.88 14.21 -5.13
C GLY A 76 5.29 15.69 -4.99
N LEU A 77 6.47 15.96 -4.43
CA LEU A 77 7.03 17.32 -4.35
C LEU A 77 7.33 17.90 -5.73
N GLY A 78 7.87 17.09 -6.65
CA GLY A 78 8.09 17.50 -8.03
C GLY A 78 6.79 17.89 -8.73
N MET A 79 5.73 17.11 -8.57
CA MET A 79 4.39 17.43 -9.06
C MET A 79 3.85 18.70 -8.43
N LEU A 80 4.01 18.88 -7.11
CA LEU A 80 3.55 20.07 -6.39
C LEU A 80 4.25 21.33 -6.94
N ILE A 81 5.58 21.33 -7.02
CA ILE A 81 6.37 22.46 -7.52
C ILE A 81 6.02 22.74 -8.98
N PHE A 82 5.99 21.70 -9.83
CA PHE A 82 5.63 21.83 -11.23
C PHE A 82 4.22 22.42 -11.40
N SER A 83 3.25 21.94 -10.62
CA SER A 83 1.89 22.45 -10.64
C SER A 83 1.82 23.92 -10.20
N LEU A 84 2.53 24.33 -9.15
CA LEU A 84 2.55 25.72 -8.66
C LEU A 84 3.14 26.67 -9.69
N ILE A 85 4.30 26.31 -10.26
CA ILE A 85 4.98 27.13 -11.27
C ILE A 85 4.05 27.30 -12.46
N TYR A 86 3.57 26.20 -13.06
CA TYR A 86 2.81 26.28 -14.30
C TYR A 86 1.37 26.77 -14.12
N TYR A 87 0.78 26.58 -12.95
CA TYR A 87 -0.53 27.15 -12.64
C TYR A 87 -0.51 28.68 -12.71
N ALA A 88 0.58 29.32 -12.27
CA ALA A 88 0.75 30.77 -12.36
C ALA A 88 0.85 31.29 -13.80
N TYR A 89 1.24 30.45 -14.76
CA TYR A 89 1.41 30.85 -16.17
C TYR A 89 0.23 30.51 -17.06
N PHE A 90 -0.37 29.33 -16.90
CA PHE A 90 -1.35 28.80 -17.85
C PHE A 90 -2.77 28.64 -17.27
N GLU A 91 -2.95 28.82 -15.95
CA GLU A 91 -4.23 28.76 -15.20
C GLU A 91 -5.18 27.59 -15.59
N THR A 92 -4.65 26.49 -16.12
CA THR A 92 -5.49 25.39 -16.59
C THR A 92 -5.97 24.51 -15.44
N TRP A 93 -7.14 23.88 -15.65
CA TRP A 93 -7.71 22.90 -14.73
C TRP A 93 -6.76 21.73 -14.44
N PHE A 94 -5.89 21.38 -15.40
CA PHE A 94 -4.91 20.32 -15.23
C PHE A 94 -3.94 20.61 -14.08
N PHE A 95 -3.33 21.80 -14.03
CA PHE A 95 -2.39 22.14 -12.96
C PHE A 95 -3.08 22.28 -11.60
N ARG A 96 -4.33 22.75 -11.56
CA ARG A 96 -5.13 22.75 -10.31
C ARG A 96 -5.35 21.34 -9.78
N ALA A 97 -5.74 20.41 -10.64
CA ALA A 97 -5.95 19.01 -10.26
C ALA A 97 -4.63 18.37 -9.80
N LEU A 98 -3.53 18.62 -10.52
CA LEU A 98 -2.21 18.10 -10.19
C LEU A 98 -1.72 18.59 -8.82
N LEU A 99 -1.95 19.86 -8.50
CA LEU A 99 -1.65 20.45 -7.21
C LEU A 99 -2.42 19.73 -6.10
N LEU A 100 -3.74 19.63 -6.23
CA LEU A 100 -4.59 18.97 -5.23
C LEU A 100 -4.25 17.49 -5.04
N LEU A 101 -3.76 16.84 -6.09
CA LEU A 101 -3.38 15.43 -6.09
C LEU A 101 -2.00 15.18 -5.49
N SER A 102 -1.07 16.12 -5.62
CA SER A 102 0.29 15.99 -5.06
C SER A 102 0.31 15.95 -3.53
N ILE A 103 -0.58 16.71 -2.87
CA ILE A 103 -0.69 16.78 -1.41
C ILE A 103 -0.99 15.42 -0.78
N PRO A 104 -2.05 14.68 -1.17
CA PRO A 104 -2.36 13.39 -0.58
C PRO A 104 -1.30 12.32 -0.88
N ILE A 105 -0.60 12.39 -2.02
CA ILE A 105 0.51 11.48 -2.33
C ILE A 105 1.66 11.69 -1.34
N ILE A 106 2.11 12.94 -1.16
CA ILE A 106 3.18 13.28 -0.21
C ILE A 106 2.76 12.88 1.21
N TYR A 107 1.53 13.20 1.59
CA TYR A 107 1.01 12.89 2.92
C TYR A 107 0.99 11.37 3.17
N SER A 108 0.50 10.58 2.21
CA SER A 108 0.42 9.12 2.35
C SER A 108 1.81 8.50 2.53
N ALA A 109 2.75 8.81 1.64
CA ALA A 109 4.12 8.30 1.74
C ALA A 109 4.84 8.74 3.04
N THR A 110 4.57 9.96 3.50
CA THR A 110 5.10 10.44 4.79
C THR A 110 4.48 9.68 5.97
N GLU A 111 3.18 9.41 5.94
CA GLU A 111 2.47 8.62 6.96
C GLU A 111 3.03 7.19 7.02
N ASP A 112 3.27 6.57 5.87
CA ASP A 112 3.88 5.24 5.77
C ASP A 112 5.28 5.22 6.42
N ILE A 113 6.17 6.16 6.08
CA ILE A 113 7.49 6.28 6.75
C ILE A 113 7.37 6.46 8.27
N ILE A 114 6.42 7.25 8.76
CA ILE A 114 6.21 7.46 10.19
C ILE A 114 5.71 6.17 10.85
N MET A 115 4.75 5.48 10.24
CA MET A 115 4.21 4.21 10.72
C MET A 115 5.33 3.17 10.84
N TRP A 116 6.27 3.18 9.91
CA TRP A 116 7.44 2.30 9.94
C TRP A 116 8.39 2.57 11.09
N ARG A 117 8.65 3.85 11.39
CA ARG A 117 9.50 4.25 12.54
C ARG A 117 8.87 3.91 13.90
N GLN A 118 7.55 3.77 13.94
CA GLN A 118 6.82 3.46 15.16
C GLN A 118 6.72 1.96 15.46
N VAL A 119 7.21 1.06 14.59
CA VAL A 119 7.31 -0.38 14.88
C VAL A 119 8.56 -0.61 15.73
N PRO A 120 8.47 -0.76 17.06
CA PRO A 120 9.62 -1.09 17.87
C PRO A 120 9.77 -2.61 17.80
N GLU A 121 10.97 -3.09 17.46
CA GLU A 121 11.30 -4.49 17.69
C GLU A 121 11.27 -4.78 19.20
N ALA A 122 10.23 -5.48 19.64
CA ALA A 122 10.34 -6.49 20.67
C ALA A 122 9.20 -7.49 20.48
N PRO A 123 9.47 -8.79 20.22
CA PRO A 123 8.48 -9.80 20.54
C PRO A 123 8.26 -9.69 22.04
N SER A 124 7.06 -9.26 22.45
CA SER A 124 6.66 -9.48 23.83
C SER A 124 6.86 -10.97 24.11
N PRO A 125 7.62 -11.38 25.15
CA PRO A 125 7.65 -12.78 25.54
C PRO A 125 6.21 -13.24 25.69
N PRO A 126 5.88 -14.49 25.30
CA PRO A 126 4.52 -14.98 25.37
C PRO A 126 4.04 -14.76 26.80
N ARG A 127 3.05 -13.89 26.98
CA ARG A 127 2.32 -13.82 28.24
C ARG A 127 1.77 -15.22 28.43
N VAL A 128 2.36 -15.92 29.38
CA VAL A 128 1.96 -17.23 29.84
C VAL A 128 0.51 -17.12 30.30
N ALA A 129 -0.42 -17.39 29.38
CA ALA A 129 -1.68 -18.00 29.73
C ALA A 129 -1.40 -19.50 29.75
N LEU A 130 -1.05 -19.97 30.95
CA LEU A 130 -0.93 -21.36 31.31
C LEU A 130 -2.21 -22.11 30.92
N ALA A 131 -2.16 -22.96 29.90
CA ALA A 131 -2.77 -24.29 29.92
C ALA A 131 -2.47 -25.06 28.63
N THR A 132 -1.90 -26.26 28.83
CA THR A 132 -1.83 -27.40 27.90
C THR A 132 -0.71 -27.38 26.86
N ALA A 133 0.41 -27.95 27.29
CA ALA A 133 1.42 -28.55 26.43
C ALA A 133 0.80 -29.58 25.48
N VAL A 134 1.03 -29.43 24.18
CA VAL A 134 1.24 -30.57 23.27
C VAL A 134 2.29 -30.12 22.24
N MET A 135 3.47 -30.71 22.34
CA MET A 135 4.47 -30.76 21.27
C MET A 135 3.86 -31.46 20.06
N HIS A 136 3.85 -30.83 18.87
CA HIS A 136 3.84 -31.59 17.63
C HIS A 136 4.62 -30.86 16.52
N HIS A 137 5.79 -31.43 16.25
CA HIS A 137 6.50 -31.40 14.97
C HIS A 137 5.55 -31.54 13.77
N VAL A 138 5.84 -30.81 12.70
CA VAL A 138 5.67 -31.15 11.27
C VAL A 138 4.50 -32.09 10.92
N CYS A 139 3.49 -31.58 10.21
CA CYS A 139 3.10 -32.18 8.94
C CYS A 139 2.29 -31.24 8.02
N PRO A 140 2.45 -31.38 6.69
CA PRO A 140 1.84 -30.56 5.65
C PRO A 140 0.46 -31.11 5.20
N LYS A 141 -0.20 -30.30 4.34
CA LYS A 141 -1.26 -30.65 3.37
C LYS A 141 -2.74 -30.63 3.79
N LYS A 142 -3.51 -29.98 2.89
CA LYS A 142 -4.93 -30.10 2.49
C LYS A 142 -5.96 -29.24 3.25
N GLU A 143 -6.51 -28.23 2.56
CA GLU A 143 -7.86 -28.19 1.93
C GLU A 143 -8.94 -28.00 3.02
N VAL A 144 -9.83 -27.00 3.02
CA VAL A 144 -10.86 -26.64 2.03
C VAL A 144 -11.43 -25.26 2.42
N CYS A 145 -11.74 -24.41 1.45
CA CYS A 145 -12.60 -23.23 1.60
C CYS A 145 -13.96 -23.60 2.19
N GLU A 146 -14.36 -23.00 3.32
CA GLU A 146 -15.77 -22.90 3.69
C GLU A 146 -16.24 -21.44 3.68
N GLU A 147 -16.66 -21.03 2.49
CA GLU A 147 -17.74 -20.08 2.31
C GLU A 147 -19.05 -20.89 2.34
N LYS A 148 -20.02 -20.56 3.20
CA LYS A 148 -21.42 -21.01 3.09
C LYS A 148 -22.30 -20.09 3.93
N ARG A 149 -23.03 -19.17 3.29
CA ARG A 149 -24.36 -19.34 2.64
C ARG A 149 -25.52 -19.21 3.63
N PHE A 150 -26.24 -18.10 3.44
CA PHE A 150 -27.61 -17.88 3.89
C PHE A 150 -28.52 -19.09 3.64
N VAL A 151 -29.35 -19.42 4.63
CA VAL A 151 -30.53 -20.28 4.46
C VAL A 151 -31.76 -19.51 4.94
N ARG A 152 -32.76 -19.35 4.05
CA ARG A 152 -34.07 -18.72 4.29
C ARG A 152 -35.15 -19.81 4.41
N ARG A 153 -36.04 -19.65 5.40
CA ARG A 153 -37.24 -20.43 5.84
C ARG A 153 -37.95 -21.39 4.87
N LYS A 154 -38.59 -22.45 5.43
CA LYS A 154 -40.04 -22.73 5.25
C LYS A 154 -40.68 -23.59 6.37
N GLN A 155 -41.84 -23.08 6.83
CA GLN A 155 -43.09 -23.69 7.33
C GLN A 155 -43.07 -24.99 8.17
N GLN A 156 -43.53 -24.88 9.43
CA GLN A 156 -44.17 -25.97 10.16
C GLN A 156 -45.67 -26.01 9.83
N LEU A 157 -46.15 -27.21 9.51
CA LEU A 157 -47.56 -27.56 9.31
C LEU A 157 -47.79 -28.90 10.02
N HIS A 158 -48.41 -28.86 11.20
CA HIS A 158 -49.01 -29.98 11.95
C HIS A 158 -50.16 -29.34 12.75
N GLY A 159 -51.37 -29.87 12.83
CA GLY A 159 -51.84 -31.24 12.69
C GLY A 159 -52.92 -31.38 13.76
#